data_AF-A0A4Q6DRX5-F1
#
_entry.id   AF-A0A4Q6DRX5-F1
#
_cell.length_a   1.000
_cell.length_b   1.000
_cell.length_c   1.000
_cell.angle_alpha   90.00
_cell.angle_beta   90.00
_cell.angle_gamma   90.00
#
_symmetry.space_group_name_H-M   'P 1'
#
loop_
_entity.id
_entity.type
_entity.pdbx_description
1 polymer ?
#
loop_
_entity_poly.entity_id
_entity_poly.type
_entity_poly.pdbx_seq_one_letter_code
_entity_poly.pdbx_strand_id
1 'polypeptide(L)'
;MGLFFMLYGLIFYLNPAKYGEWSKVFVGMFMTGIFIINYGQFMFSWQASHFDGILVSKVKFTDFIKAKYLLFTAVSTVAFILTIPYVYFGWRVLLIHFIMYIWNLGVNTTMVLFFANRNHRRIDLSKGASFNWEGVGATQFLMTLPLLVTPLVIYLPFKIFGHANIGLGLLAATGIICILLRTWFIKKLEEDFNTKKFSLAEGFRNK
;
A
#
# COMPACT_ATOMS: atom_id res chain seq x y z
N MET A 1 -5.76 -15.53 6.15
CA MET A 1 -5.98 -14.64 4.99
C MET A 1 -4.69 -14.24 4.25
N GLY A 2 -3.53 -14.04 4.90
CA GLY A 2 -2.33 -13.47 4.24
C GLY A 2 -1.71 -14.27 3.08
N LEU A 3 -1.54 -15.60 3.20
CA LEU A 3 -0.85 -16.40 2.17
C LEU A 3 -1.69 -16.69 0.93
N PHE A 4 -3.03 -16.75 1.06
CA PHE A 4 -3.92 -17.06 -0.06
C PHE A 4 -3.88 -15.99 -1.17
N PHE A 5 -3.64 -14.73 -0.82
CA PHE A 5 -3.47 -13.67 -1.81
C PHE A 5 -2.25 -13.88 -2.72
N MET A 6 -1.28 -14.70 -2.29
CA MET A 6 -0.15 -15.07 -3.13
C MET A 6 -0.53 -16.00 -4.27
N LEU A 7 -1.69 -16.66 -4.21
CA LEU A 7 -2.21 -17.49 -5.30
C LEU A 7 -3.00 -16.68 -6.34
N TYR A 8 -3.26 -15.39 -6.07
CA TYR A 8 -4.09 -14.55 -6.91
C TYR A 8 -3.52 -14.38 -8.33
N GLY A 9 -2.19 -14.39 -8.49
CA GLY A 9 -1.54 -14.32 -9.79
C GLY A 9 -1.87 -15.50 -10.71
N LEU A 10 -2.18 -16.69 -10.17
CA LEU A 10 -2.50 -17.87 -10.98
C LEU A 10 -3.72 -17.66 -11.86
N ILE A 11 -4.72 -16.89 -11.40
CA ILE A 11 -5.93 -16.57 -12.18
C ILE A 11 -5.57 -15.87 -13.49
N PHE A 12 -4.56 -14.99 -13.46
CA PHE A 12 -4.14 -14.21 -14.62
C PHE A 12 -3.14 -14.96 -15.49
N TYR A 13 -2.14 -15.59 -14.88
CA TYR A 13 -1.04 -16.20 -15.63
C TYR A 13 -1.38 -17.55 -16.26
N LEU A 14 -2.39 -18.26 -15.74
CA LEU A 14 -2.96 -19.44 -16.42
C LEU A 14 -3.82 -19.06 -17.62
N ASN A 15 -4.25 -17.79 -17.74
CA ASN A 15 -5.14 -17.31 -18.80
C ASN A 15 -4.50 -16.14 -19.60
N PRO A 16 -3.30 -16.31 -20.17
CA PRO A 16 -2.53 -15.21 -20.77
C PRO A 16 -3.25 -14.55 -21.96
N ALA A 17 -4.01 -15.32 -22.73
CA ALA A 17 -4.79 -14.82 -23.88
C ALA A 17 -5.88 -13.82 -23.47
N LYS A 18 -6.40 -13.91 -22.24
CA LYS A 18 -7.50 -13.06 -21.74
C LYS A 18 -7.01 -11.77 -21.09
N TYR A 19 -5.91 -11.82 -20.34
CA TYR A 19 -5.53 -10.74 -19.43
C TYR A 19 -4.35 -9.87 -19.90
N GLY A 20 -3.62 -10.30 -20.94
CA GLY A 20 -2.54 -9.50 -21.55
C GLY A 20 -1.46 -9.03 -20.55
N GLU A 21 -0.59 -8.12 -21.00
CA GLU A 21 0.58 -7.72 -20.19
C GLU A 21 0.26 -6.78 -19.02
N TRP A 22 -0.83 -5.99 -19.11
CA TRP A 22 -1.20 -5.03 -18.06
C TRP A 22 -1.54 -5.75 -16.74
N SER A 23 -2.04 -6.99 -16.83
CA SER A 23 -2.33 -7.82 -15.67
C SER A 23 -1.10 -8.12 -14.83
N LYS A 24 0.10 -8.21 -15.44
CA LYS A 24 1.36 -8.42 -14.71
C LYS A 24 1.68 -7.24 -13.78
N VAL A 25 1.41 -6.01 -14.24
CA VAL A 25 1.58 -4.78 -13.45
C VAL A 25 0.60 -4.77 -12.28
N PHE A 26 -0.68 -5.05 -12.55
CA PHE A 26 -1.70 -5.13 -11.51
C PHE A 26 -1.39 -6.22 -10.46
N VAL A 27 -1.09 -7.43 -10.91
CA VAL A 27 -0.81 -8.58 -10.02
C VAL A 27 0.45 -8.33 -9.20
N GLY A 28 1.53 -7.84 -9.81
CA GLY A 28 2.76 -7.51 -9.09
C GLY A 28 2.54 -6.44 -8.02
N MET A 29 1.80 -5.39 -8.35
CA MET A 29 1.44 -4.33 -7.40
C MET A 29 0.56 -4.85 -6.28
N PHE A 30 -0.47 -5.63 -6.63
CA PHE A 30 -1.39 -6.20 -5.66
C PHE A 30 -0.66 -7.14 -4.71
N MET A 31 0.01 -8.18 -5.22
CA MET A 31 0.63 -9.21 -4.37
C MET A 31 1.74 -8.68 -3.47
N THR A 32 2.54 -7.72 -3.95
CA THR A 32 3.61 -7.12 -3.13
C THR A 32 3.13 -5.94 -2.27
N GLY A 33 1.95 -5.38 -2.55
CA GLY A 33 1.44 -4.15 -1.92
C GLY A 33 0.17 -4.31 -1.09
N ILE A 34 -0.54 -5.44 -1.18
CA ILE A 34 -1.86 -5.60 -0.55
C ILE A 34 -1.82 -5.41 0.96
N PHE A 35 -0.74 -5.81 1.61
CA PHE A 35 -0.53 -5.55 3.04
C PHE A 35 -0.38 -4.06 3.33
N ILE A 36 0.43 -3.35 2.54
CA ILE A 36 0.65 -1.89 2.67
C ILE A 36 -0.68 -1.15 2.53
N ILE A 37 -1.45 -1.51 1.52
CA ILE A 37 -2.76 -0.92 1.24
C ILE A 37 -3.72 -1.20 2.39
N ASN A 38 -3.97 -2.47 2.74
CA ASN A 38 -4.97 -2.79 3.78
C ASN A 38 -4.54 -2.30 5.17
N TYR A 39 -3.33 -2.64 5.62
CA TYR A 39 -2.90 -2.27 6.95
C TYR A 39 -2.68 -0.75 7.06
N GLY A 40 -2.03 -0.16 6.06
CA GLY A 40 -1.61 1.23 6.09
C GLY A 40 -2.75 2.21 6.19
N GLN A 41 -3.84 1.99 5.44
CA GLN A 41 -4.98 2.90 5.47
C GLN A 41 -5.70 2.92 6.83
N PHE A 42 -5.58 1.83 7.61
CA PHE A 42 -6.18 1.67 8.93
C PHE A 42 -5.16 1.84 10.07
N MET A 43 -3.95 2.33 9.79
CA MET A 43 -2.83 2.39 10.75
C MET A 43 -3.19 2.98 12.13
N PHE A 44 -4.01 4.04 12.15
CA PHE A 44 -4.51 4.64 13.40
C PHE A 44 -5.75 3.94 13.93
N SER A 45 -6.65 3.51 13.04
CA SER A 45 -7.86 2.77 13.39
C SER A 45 -7.57 1.51 14.19
N TRP A 46 -6.50 0.77 13.86
CA TRP A 46 -6.03 -0.40 14.63
C TRP A 46 -5.63 -0.08 16.07
N GLN A 47 -5.33 1.20 16.36
CA GLN A 47 -4.89 1.67 17.67
C GLN A 47 -5.88 2.67 18.27
N ALA A 48 -7.10 2.78 17.71
CA ALA A 48 -8.08 3.80 18.07
C ALA A 48 -8.43 3.80 19.57
N SER A 49 -8.50 2.63 20.22
CA SER A 49 -8.75 2.51 21.66
C SER A 49 -7.65 3.09 22.55
N HIS A 50 -6.42 3.20 22.06
CA HIS A 50 -5.26 3.70 22.79
C HIS A 50 -4.68 4.97 22.15
N PHE A 51 -5.41 5.59 21.22
CA PHE A 51 -4.89 6.70 20.42
C PHE A 51 -4.56 7.93 21.28
N ASP A 52 -5.34 8.20 22.32
CA ASP A 52 -5.05 9.26 23.29
C ASP A 52 -3.71 9.04 23.99
N GLY A 53 -3.37 7.78 24.28
CA GLY A 53 -2.06 7.39 24.81
C GLY A 53 -0.92 7.69 23.83
N ILE A 54 -1.14 7.50 22.53
CA ILE A 54 -0.16 7.84 21.48
C ILE A 54 0.11 9.35 21.47
N LEU A 55 -0.95 10.17 21.60
CA LEU A 55 -0.86 11.64 21.57
C LEU A 55 -0.07 12.23 22.74
N VAL A 56 -0.13 11.60 23.91
CA VAL A 56 0.59 12.05 25.12
C VAL A 56 1.91 11.31 25.34
N SER A 57 2.24 10.33 24.47
CA SER A 57 3.46 9.55 24.61
C SER A 57 4.71 10.41 24.38
N LYS A 58 5.83 10.01 25.00
CA LYS A 58 7.14 10.63 24.75
C LYS A 58 7.75 10.23 23.40
N VAL A 59 7.10 9.34 22.65
CA VAL A 59 7.59 8.84 21.36
C VAL A 59 7.35 9.91 20.30
N LYS A 60 8.42 10.27 19.57
CA LYS A 60 8.29 11.22 18.46
C LYS A 60 7.45 10.59 17.35
N PHE A 61 6.53 11.38 16.80
CA PHE A 61 5.65 10.90 15.74
C PHE A 61 6.42 10.54 14.46
N THR A 62 7.52 11.25 14.15
CA THR A 62 8.50 10.82 13.15
C THR A 62 8.94 9.36 13.28
N ASP A 63 9.25 8.90 14.51
CA ASP A 63 9.74 7.55 14.74
C ASP A 63 8.61 6.52 14.60
N PHE A 64 7.38 6.89 14.96
CA PHE A 64 6.19 6.10 14.65
C PHE A 64 6.02 5.91 13.13
N ILE A 65 6.13 6.97 12.33
CA ILE A 65 6.05 6.85 10.86
C ILE A 65 7.20 5.99 10.32
N LYS A 66 8.44 6.19 10.77
CA LYS A 66 9.60 5.38 10.35
C LYS A 66 9.38 3.89 10.63
N ALA A 67 8.83 3.55 11.80
CA ALA A 67 8.51 2.17 12.14
C ALA A 67 7.51 1.55 11.17
N LYS A 68 6.57 2.33 10.64
CA LYS A 68 5.57 1.87 9.66
C LYS A 68 6.19 1.67 8.29
N TYR A 69 7.07 2.57 7.84
CA TYR A 69 7.89 2.35 6.65
C TYR A 69 8.73 1.07 6.76
N LEU A 70 9.34 0.82 7.93
CA LEU A 70 10.13 -0.39 8.18
C LEU A 70 9.26 -1.65 8.10
N LEU A 71 8.10 -1.65 8.79
CA LEU A 71 7.15 -2.75 8.78
C LEU A 71 6.68 -3.06 7.36
N PHE A 72 6.31 -2.03 6.59
CA PHE A 72 5.82 -2.20 5.23
C PHE A 72 6.91 -2.70 4.29
N THR A 73 8.14 -2.18 4.44
CA THR A 73 9.29 -2.72 3.73
C THR A 73 9.47 -4.20 4.04
N ALA A 74 9.58 -4.60 5.31
CA ALA A 74 9.83 -5.99 5.68
C ALA A 74 8.76 -6.96 5.13
N VAL A 75 7.48 -6.64 5.33
CA VAL A 75 6.38 -7.52 4.88
C VAL A 75 6.30 -7.57 3.35
N SER A 76 6.47 -6.43 2.67
CA SER A 76 6.46 -6.37 1.20
C SER A 76 7.67 -7.10 0.59
N THR A 77 8.84 -7.06 1.23
CA THR A 77 10.02 -7.83 0.81
C THR A 77 9.74 -9.33 0.89
N VAL A 78 9.17 -9.81 2.00
CA VAL A 78 8.76 -11.21 2.14
C VAL A 78 7.74 -11.58 1.07
N ALA A 79 6.73 -10.74 0.83
CA ALA A 79 5.75 -10.95 -0.22
C ALA A 79 6.42 -11.05 -1.60
N PHE A 80 7.35 -10.15 -1.93
CA PHE A 80 8.11 -10.20 -3.19
C PHE A 80 8.89 -11.50 -3.35
N ILE A 81 9.61 -11.95 -2.31
CA ILE A 81 10.34 -13.24 -2.32
C ILE A 81 9.37 -14.39 -2.60
N LEU A 82 8.22 -14.40 -1.94
CA LEU A 82 7.18 -15.40 -2.17
C LEU A 82 6.55 -15.31 -3.58
N THR A 83 6.71 -14.20 -4.30
CA THR A 83 6.31 -14.11 -5.70
C THR A 83 7.34 -14.66 -6.69
N ILE A 84 8.57 -14.97 -6.25
CA ILE A 84 9.64 -15.43 -7.16
C ILE A 84 9.24 -16.68 -7.96
N PRO A 85 8.54 -17.70 -7.41
CA PRO A 85 8.11 -18.87 -8.18
C PRO A 85 7.29 -18.54 -9.44
N TYR A 86 6.64 -17.38 -9.51
CA TYR A 86 5.94 -16.92 -10.72
C TYR A 86 6.84 -16.67 -11.92
N VAL A 87 8.17 -16.68 -11.74
CA VAL A 87 9.15 -16.71 -12.85
C VAL A 87 8.91 -17.89 -13.79
N TYR A 88 8.25 -18.97 -13.33
CA TYR A 88 7.78 -20.07 -14.17
C TYR A 88 6.94 -19.60 -15.37
N PHE A 89 6.15 -18.52 -15.21
CA PHE A 89 5.36 -17.91 -16.29
C PHE A 89 6.14 -16.89 -17.15
N GLY A 90 7.45 -16.81 -16.95
CA GLY A 90 8.40 -16.02 -17.73
C GLY A 90 9.15 -14.98 -16.91
N TRP A 91 10.40 -14.71 -17.29
CA TRP A 91 11.29 -13.74 -16.62
C TRP A 91 10.69 -12.33 -16.51
N ARG A 92 9.88 -11.95 -17.51
CA ARG A 92 9.19 -10.67 -17.54
C ARG A 92 8.19 -10.50 -16.39
N VAL A 93 7.61 -11.59 -15.86
CA VAL A 93 6.72 -11.54 -14.69
C VAL A 93 7.49 -11.13 -13.45
N LEU A 94 8.62 -11.79 -13.19
CA LEU A 94 9.49 -11.49 -12.05
C LEU A 94 10.01 -10.05 -12.10
N LEU A 95 10.44 -9.59 -13.27
CA LEU A 95 10.88 -8.21 -13.47
C LEU A 95 9.76 -7.20 -13.13
N ILE A 96 8.54 -7.43 -13.63
CA ILE A 96 7.42 -6.52 -13.33
C ILE A 96 7.04 -6.58 -11.85
N HIS A 97 7.09 -7.74 -11.21
CA HIS A 97 6.90 -7.86 -9.76
C HIS A 97 7.92 -7.04 -8.98
N PHE A 98 9.19 -7.06 -9.40
CA PHE A 98 10.24 -6.29 -8.77
C PHE A 98 10.02 -4.77 -8.93
N ILE A 99 9.62 -4.31 -10.13
CA ILE A 99 9.26 -2.92 -10.37
C ILE A 99 8.08 -2.50 -9.48
N MET A 100 7.05 -3.35 -9.38
CA MET A 100 5.88 -3.07 -8.57
C MET A 100 6.15 -3.13 -7.07
N TYR A 101 7.08 -3.98 -6.64
CA TYR A 101 7.61 -3.98 -5.29
C TYR A 101 8.28 -2.64 -4.96
N ILE A 102 9.17 -2.13 -5.84
CA ILE A 102 9.79 -0.81 -5.69
C ILE A 102 8.73 0.30 -5.65
N TRP A 103 7.75 0.26 -6.55
CA TRP A 103 6.62 1.19 -6.56
C TRP A 103 5.87 1.18 -5.22
N ASN A 104 5.61 -0.01 -4.67
CA ASN A 104 4.91 -0.17 -3.40
C ASN A 104 5.69 0.41 -2.20
N LEU A 105 7.00 0.20 -2.16
CA LEU A 105 7.87 0.72 -1.10
C LEU A 105 8.03 2.25 -1.12
N GLY A 106 7.97 2.85 -2.31
CA GLY A 106 8.10 4.29 -2.50
C GLY A 106 6.74 4.98 -2.47
N VAL A 107 5.97 4.78 -3.54
CA VAL A 107 4.76 5.55 -3.83
C VAL A 107 3.60 5.10 -2.95
N ASN A 108 3.21 3.82 -3.00
CA ASN A 108 2.01 3.37 -2.28
C ASN A 108 2.16 3.49 -0.76
N THR A 109 3.35 3.23 -0.22
CA THR A 109 3.62 3.46 1.21
C THR A 109 3.41 4.93 1.60
N THR A 110 3.94 5.86 0.81
CA THR A 110 3.80 7.29 1.10
C THR A 110 2.33 7.73 1.00
N MET A 111 1.66 7.35 -0.09
CA MET A 111 0.26 7.68 -0.34
C MET A 111 -0.67 7.10 0.72
N VAL A 112 -0.45 5.84 1.13
CA VAL A 112 -1.31 5.19 2.11
C VAL A 112 -1.20 5.86 3.48
N LEU A 113 0.00 6.25 3.90
CA LEU A 113 0.22 6.96 5.15
C LEU A 113 -0.40 8.36 5.13
N PHE A 114 -0.38 9.02 3.96
CA PHE A 114 -1.08 10.29 3.78
C PHE A 114 -2.60 10.14 3.91
N PHE A 115 -3.19 9.09 3.34
CA PHE A 115 -4.61 8.81 3.51
C PHE A 115 -4.97 8.37 4.92
N ALA A 116 -4.08 7.67 5.63
CA ALA A 116 -4.29 7.28 7.01
C ALA A 116 -4.55 8.49 7.93
N ASN A 117 -3.88 9.63 7.70
CA ASN A 117 -4.11 10.87 8.47
C ASN A 117 -5.53 11.45 8.30
N ARG A 118 -6.33 10.93 7.36
CA ARG A 118 -7.73 11.34 7.11
C ARG A 118 -8.74 10.28 7.56
N ASN A 119 -8.27 9.11 7.98
CA ASN A 119 -9.13 8.02 8.42
C ASN A 119 -9.40 8.08 9.93
N HIS A 120 -10.56 8.64 10.27
CA HIS A 120 -11.04 8.80 11.64
C HIS A 120 -12.03 7.72 12.05
N ARG A 121 -12.18 6.64 11.27
CA ARG A 121 -13.06 5.52 11.62
C ARG A 121 -12.34 4.54 12.54
N ARG A 122 -12.95 4.27 13.69
CA ARG A 122 -12.47 3.31 14.69
C ARG A 122 -12.71 1.86 14.22
N ILE A 123 -11.77 0.98 14.58
CA ILE A 123 -11.94 -0.47 14.51
C ILE A 123 -11.92 -1.00 15.95
N ASP A 124 -12.98 -1.70 16.38
CA ASP A 124 -13.02 -2.31 17.70
C ASP A 124 -12.42 -3.72 17.70
N LEU A 125 -11.22 -3.86 18.26
CA LEU A 125 -10.51 -5.15 18.35
C LEU A 125 -11.10 -6.12 19.37
N SER A 126 -12.02 -5.68 20.24
CA SER A 126 -12.72 -6.56 21.18
C SER A 126 -13.78 -7.44 20.51
N LYS A 127 -14.20 -7.07 19.29
CA LYS A 127 -15.09 -7.87 18.45
C LYS A 127 -14.28 -8.91 17.66
N GLY A 128 -14.86 -10.08 17.44
CA GLY A 128 -14.20 -11.18 16.73
C GLY A 128 -13.63 -10.75 15.37
N ALA A 129 -12.43 -11.24 15.03
CA ALA A 129 -11.70 -10.85 13.82
C ALA A 129 -12.41 -11.26 12.52
N SER A 130 -13.27 -12.28 12.57
CA SER A 130 -14.13 -12.70 11.47
C SER A 130 -15.36 -11.79 11.43
N PHE A 131 -15.51 -11.02 10.35
CA PHE A 131 -16.64 -10.10 10.09
C PHE A 131 -16.64 -8.76 10.83
N ASN A 132 -15.51 -8.31 11.36
CA ASN A 132 -15.40 -6.92 11.80
C ASN A 132 -15.21 -5.99 10.60
N TRP A 133 -16.33 -5.56 10.00
CA TRP A 133 -16.38 -4.57 8.92
C TRP A 133 -16.46 -3.13 9.43
N GLU A 134 -16.34 -2.91 10.75
CA GLU A 134 -16.27 -1.55 11.29
C GLU A 134 -15.04 -0.84 10.73
N GLY A 135 -15.25 0.39 10.26
CA GLY A 135 -14.22 1.15 9.57
C GLY A 135 -14.04 0.83 8.08
N VAL A 136 -14.53 -0.30 7.57
CA VAL A 136 -14.52 -0.61 6.13
C VAL A 136 -15.73 0.04 5.46
N GLY A 137 -15.60 1.31 5.10
CA GLY A 137 -16.64 2.08 4.42
C GLY A 137 -16.33 2.41 2.95
N ALA A 138 -17.28 3.05 2.27
CA ALA A 138 -17.13 3.54 0.90
C ALA A 138 -15.92 4.48 0.74
N THR A 139 -15.64 5.33 1.74
CA THR A 139 -14.47 6.20 1.76
C THR A 139 -13.16 5.42 1.69
N GLN A 140 -13.06 4.30 2.39
CA GLN A 140 -11.85 3.48 2.37
C GLN A 140 -11.65 2.83 1.01
N PHE A 141 -12.72 2.30 0.44
CA PHE A 141 -12.68 1.76 -0.92
C PHE A 141 -12.22 2.82 -1.93
N LEU A 142 -12.76 4.03 -1.84
CA LEU A 142 -12.34 5.16 -2.66
C LEU A 142 -10.87 5.54 -2.45
N MET A 143 -10.34 5.47 -1.23
CA MET A 143 -8.92 5.70 -0.94
C MET A 143 -8.00 4.59 -1.48
N THR A 144 -8.51 3.35 -1.62
CA THR A 144 -7.75 2.23 -2.20
C THR A 144 -7.59 2.35 -3.71
N LEU A 145 -8.60 2.90 -4.39
CA LEU A 145 -8.60 2.98 -5.86
C LEU A 145 -7.36 3.68 -6.42
N PRO A 146 -6.93 4.87 -5.95
CA PRO A 146 -5.70 5.50 -6.41
C PRO A 146 -4.48 4.58 -6.26
N LEU A 147 -4.34 3.90 -5.12
CA LEU A 147 -3.18 3.03 -4.84
C LEU A 147 -3.08 1.85 -5.83
N LEU A 148 -4.23 1.33 -6.28
CA LEU A 148 -4.29 0.24 -7.24
C LEU A 148 -4.18 0.71 -8.70
N VAL A 149 -4.82 1.84 -9.02
CA VAL A 149 -5.05 2.29 -10.40
C VAL A 149 -3.93 3.19 -10.91
N THR A 150 -3.30 4.01 -10.07
CA THR A 150 -2.22 4.92 -10.47
C THR A 150 -1.10 4.25 -11.30
N PRO A 151 -0.52 3.09 -10.90
CA PRO A 151 0.52 2.47 -11.72
C PRO A 151 0.01 2.01 -13.10
N LEU A 152 -1.26 1.63 -13.21
CA LEU A 152 -1.87 1.27 -14.49
C LEU A 152 -2.11 2.51 -15.37
N VAL A 153 -2.56 3.61 -14.78
CA VAL A 153 -2.75 4.89 -15.49
C VAL A 153 -1.43 5.41 -16.05
N ILE A 154 -0.32 5.18 -15.35
CA ILE A 154 1.01 5.52 -15.84
C ILE A 154 1.46 4.54 -16.93
N TYR A 155 1.27 3.23 -16.76
CA TYR A 155 1.77 2.22 -17.69
C TYR A 155 0.98 2.13 -19.01
N LEU A 156 -0.35 2.20 -18.96
CA LEU A 156 -1.23 1.92 -20.10
C LEU A 156 -0.99 2.83 -21.31
N PRO A 157 -0.81 4.16 -21.18
CA PRO A 157 -0.52 5.02 -22.32
C PRO A 157 0.73 4.55 -23.09
N PHE A 158 1.83 4.32 -22.39
CA PHE A 158 3.07 3.83 -23.02
C PHE A 158 2.89 2.48 -23.68
N LYS A 159 2.10 1.58 -23.07
CA LYS A 159 1.78 0.28 -23.68
C LYS A 159 0.99 0.44 -24.99
N ILE A 160 -0.03 1.30 -25.01
CA ILE A 160 -0.88 1.54 -26.19
C ILE A 160 -0.06 2.08 -27.37
N PHE A 161 0.93 2.93 -27.09
CA PHE A 161 1.86 3.45 -28.11
C PHE A 161 3.04 2.49 -28.43
N GLY A 162 3.03 1.24 -27.95
CA GLY A 162 4.08 0.24 -28.25
C GLY A 162 5.37 0.39 -27.44
N HIS A 163 5.40 1.29 -26.44
CA HIS A 163 6.56 1.62 -25.62
C HIS A 163 6.45 1.08 -24.17
N ALA A 164 5.91 -0.13 -23.99
CA ALA A 164 5.64 -0.71 -22.67
C ALA A 164 6.85 -0.69 -21.71
N ASN A 165 8.07 -0.89 -22.23
CA ASN A 165 9.31 -0.85 -21.43
C ASN A 165 9.60 0.54 -20.85
N ILE A 166 9.25 1.62 -21.57
CA ILE A 166 9.40 3.00 -21.08
C ILE A 166 8.45 3.23 -19.91
N GLY A 167 7.20 2.76 -20.00
CA GLY A 167 6.23 2.84 -18.90
C GLY A 167 6.71 2.09 -17.65
N LEU A 168 7.28 0.89 -17.82
CA LEU A 168 7.89 0.14 -16.72
C LEU A 168 9.11 0.85 -16.12
N GLY A 169 9.96 1.43 -16.96
CA GLY A 169 11.12 2.22 -16.54
C GLY A 169 10.71 3.46 -15.73
N LEU A 170 9.64 4.15 -16.15
CA LEU A 170 9.09 5.30 -15.44
C LEU A 170 8.56 4.90 -14.06
N LEU A 171 7.82 3.80 -13.96
CA LEU A 171 7.32 3.28 -12.68
C LEU A 171 8.47 2.93 -11.72
N ALA A 172 9.51 2.27 -12.23
CA ALA A 172 10.71 1.95 -11.45
C ALA A 172 11.40 3.22 -10.96
N ALA A 173 11.64 4.18 -11.87
CA ALA A 173 12.31 5.44 -11.56
C ALA A 173 11.53 6.26 -10.51
N THR A 174 10.21 6.42 -10.68
CA THR A 174 9.36 7.11 -9.70
C THR A 174 9.38 6.42 -8.35
N GLY A 175 9.29 5.09 -8.31
CA GLY A 175 9.37 4.33 -7.07
C GLY A 175 10.71 4.53 -6.34
N ILE A 176 11.83 4.46 -7.06
CA ILE A 176 13.17 4.72 -6.51
C ILE A 176 13.28 6.15 -5.98
N ILE A 177 12.85 7.15 -6.76
CA ILE A 177 12.87 8.56 -6.34
C ILE A 177 12.06 8.75 -5.05
N CYS A 178 10.87 8.16 -4.96
CA CYS A 178 10.06 8.23 -3.74
C CYS A 178 10.73 7.56 -2.53
N ILE A 179 11.44 6.44 -2.74
CA ILE A 179 12.22 5.79 -1.67
C ILE A 179 13.36 6.70 -1.21
N LEU A 180 14.10 7.33 -2.14
CA LEU A 180 15.20 8.25 -1.80
C LEU A 180 14.69 9.49 -1.05
N LEU A 181 13.52 10.00 -1.44
CA LEU A 181 12.86 11.14 -0.79
C LEU A 181 12.10 10.78 0.50
N ARG A 182 12.21 9.55 1.01
CA ARG A 182 11.48 9.07 2.19
C ARG A 182 11.63 10.00 3.40
N THR A 183 12.84 10.49 3.70
CA THR A 183 13.07 11.40 4.83
C THR A 183 12.29 12.71 4.69
N TRP A 184 12.16 13.22 3.45
CA TRP A 184 11.36 14.41 3.16
C TRP A 184 9.87 14.12 3.35
N PHE A 185 9.38 13.00 2.82
CA PHE A 185 7.98 12.60 2.99
C PHE A 185 7.61 12.36 4.46
N ILE A 186 8.50 11.78 5.27
CA ILE A 186 8.24 11.58 6.70
C ILE A 186 7.97 12.90 7.41
N LYS A 187 8.76 13.95 7.13
CA LYS A 187 8.53 15.29 7.69
C LYS A 187 7.18 15.85 7.25
N LYS A 188 6.84 15.72 5.96
CA LYS A 188 5.55 16.17 5.43
C LYS A 188 4.35 15.41 6.00
N LEU A 189 4.49 14.11 6.23
CA LEU A 189 3.46 13.29 6.88
C LEU A 189 3.26 13.66 8.35
N GLU A 190 4.34 14.02 9.06
CA GLU A 190 4.27 14.52 10.44
C GLU A 190 3.62 15.92 10.51
N GLU A 191 4.00 16.84 9.63
CA GLU A 191 3.35 18.15 9.50
C GLU A 191 1.84 17.97 9.22
N ASP A 192 1.48 17.13 8.24
CA ASP A 192 0.09 16.81 7.89
C ASP A 192 -0.68 16.18 9.07
N PHE A 193 -0.05 15.26 9.80
CA PHE A 193 -0.63 14.64 11.00
C PHE A 193 -0.91 15.66 12.09
N ASN A 194 0.04 16.56 12.37
CA ASN A 194 -0.12 17.56 13.43
C ASN A 194 -1.33 18.48 13.20
N THR A 195 -1.72 18.70 11.94
CA THR A 195 -2.95 19.45 11.61
C THR A 195 -4.24 18.66 11.81
N LYS A 196 -4.19 17.31 11.80
CA LYS A 196 -5.37 16.43 11.80
C LYS A 196 -5.55 15.61 13.07
N LYS A 197 -4.54 15.52 13.93
CA LYS A 197 -4.51 14.67 15.12
C LYS A 197 -5.72 14.82 16.05
N PHE A 198 -6.26 16.03 16.20
CA PHE A 198 -7.43 16.27 17.05
C PHE A 198 -8.72 15.76 16.41
N SER A 199 -8.88 15.93 15.09
CA SER A 199 -10.01 15.36 14.34
C SER A 199 -9.98 13.83 14.36
N LEU A 200 -8.78 13.22 14.27
CA LEU A 200 -8.61 11.78 14.44
C LEU A 200 -9.03 11.33 15.85
N ALA A 201 -8.55 12.02 16.89
CA ALA A 201 -8.89 11.70 18.27
C ALA A 201 -10.40 11.82 18.54
N GLU A 202 -11.02 12.90 18.08
CA GLU A 202 -12.46 13.10 18.18
C GLU A 202 -13.23 11.98 17.48
N GLY A 203 -12.85 11.63 16.26
CA GLY A 203 -13.50 10.54 15.52
C GLY A 203 -13.34 9.17 16.15
N PHE A 204 -12.25 8.89 16.87
CA PHE A 204 -12.08 7.63 17.60
C PHE A 204 -12.81 7.57 18.95
N ARG A 205 -13.11 8.73 19.54
CA ARG A 205 -13.90 8.86 20.77
C ARG A 205 -15.40 8.82 20.50
N ASN A 206 -15.84 9.39 19.38
CA ASN A 206 -17.22 9.31 18.91
C ASN A 206 -17.49 7.88 18.43
N LYS A 207 -18.41 7.17 19.12
CA LYS A 207 -18.80 5.80 18.81
C LYS A 207 -19.65 5.73 17.54
#